data_AF-A0A661VHC8-F1
#
_entry.id   AF-A0A661VHC8-F1
#
_cell.length_a   1.000
_cell.length_b   1.000
_cell.length_c   1.000
_cell.angle_alpha   90.00
_cell.angle_beta   90.00
_cell.angle_gamma   90.00
#
_symmetry.space_group_name_H-M   'P 1'
#
loop_
_entity.id
_entity.type
_entity.pdbx_description
1 polymer ?
#
loop_
_entity_poly.entity_id
_entity_poly.type
_entity_poly.pdbx_seq_one_letter_code
_entity_poly.pdbx_strand_id
1 'polypeptide(L)'
;MEGRMIARKLLTPAATVKLWEALLKEFERVRVLEMKKKPKDRKKKNLRKGPGGRVARTYAAKAGMKSMGEVYCTADMNKRKIKCKYEHEKLEYSIESTYTPDWTLANDVLVEYKGKMTDQTRTKLLAIKRCNPDRRVCIVFERATNKLSSRPNSWRYWEWAEKNGFEWSESVVKKEWCK
;
A
#
# COMPACT_ATOMS: atom_id res chain seq x y z
N MET A 1 -27.73 24.70 -4.25
CA MET A 1 -27.43 23.36 -4.79
C MET A 1 -27.33 23.48 -6.30
N GLU A 2 -26.12 23.57 -6.85
CA GLU A 2 -25.93 23.46 -8.30
C GLU A 2 -24.60 22.74 -8.55
N GLY A 3 -24.70 21.43 -8.79
CA GLY A 3 -23.57 20.60 -9.16
C GLY A 3 -23.28 20.74 -10.65
N ARG A 4 -22.07 21.23 -10.98
CA ARG A 4 -21.55 21.18 -12.36
C ARG A 4 -21.46 19.73 -12.82
N MET A 5 -22.37 19.31 -13.71
CA MET A 5 -22.17 18.10 -14.50
C MET A 5 -20.98 18.32 -15.44
N ILE A 6 -19.84 17.71 -15.10
CA ILE A 6 -18.73 17.57 -16.03
C ILE A 6 -19.18 16.56 -17.09
N ALA A 7 -19.48 17.05 -18.29
CA ALA A 7 -19.76 16.20 -19.45
C ALA A 7 -18.55 15.29 -19.71
N ARG A 8 -18.64 14.03 -19.26
CA ARG A 8 -17.71 12.97 -19.66
C ARG A 8 -18.01 12.66 -21.12
N LYS A 9 -17.21 13.23 -22.03
CA LYS A 9 -17.19 12.88 -23.45
C LYS A 9 -17.02 11.36 -23.56
N LEU A 10 -18.05 10.66 -24.01
CA LEU A 10 -17.95 9.27 -24.46
C LEU A 10 -17.01 9.26 -25.66
N LEU A 11 -15.76 8.86 -25.44
CA LEU A 11 -14.83 8.59 -26.55
C LEU A 11 -15.29 7.30 -27.23
N THR A 12 -15.47 7.33 -28.54
CA THR A 12 -15.87 6.15 -29.31
C THR A 12 -14.76 5.08 -29.22
N PRO A 13 -15.10 3.77 -29.14
CA PRO A 13 -14.12 2.69 -28.96
C PRO A 13 -12.97 2.73 -29.97
N ALA A 14 -13.24 3.14 -31.21
CA ALA A 14 -12.25 3.22 -32.28
C ALA A 14 -11.21 4.34 -32.08
N ALA A 15 -11.59 5.49 -31.52
CA ALA A 15 -10.67 6.60 -31.29
C ALA A 15 -9.75 6.33 -30.09
N THR A 16 -10.26 5.66 -29.05
CA THR A 16 -9.47 5.25 -27.89
C THR A 16 -8.45 4.17 -28.23
N VAL A 17 -8.81 3.19 -29.07
CA VAL A 17 -7.90 2.09 -29.44
C VAL A 17 -6.70 2.60 -30.23
N LYS A 18 -6.90 3.53 -31.17
CA LYS A 18 -5.80 4.15 -31.93
C LYS A 18 -4.83 4.94 -31.03
N LEU A 19 -5.35 5.60 -30.00
CA LEU A 19 -4.54 6.30 -29.01
C LEU A 19 -3.69 5.30 -28.20
N TRP A 20 -4.26 4.16 -27.81
CA TRP A 20 -3.54 3.12 -27.07
C TRP A 20 -2.41 2.48 -27.87
N GLU A 21 -2.68 2.11 -29.12
CA GLU A 21 -1.68 1.51 -30.01
C GLU A 21 -0.51 2.46 -30.28
N ALA A 22 -0.79 3.75 -30.49
CA ALA A 22 0.24 4.77 -30.66
C ALA A 22 1.12 4.93 -29.41
N LEU A 23 0.52 4.94 -28.22
CA LEU A 23 1.24 5.04 -26.96
C LEU A 23 2.11 3.81 -26.68
N LEU A 24 1.65 2.61 -27.04
CA LEU A 24 2.43 1.37 -26.92
C LEU A 24 3.67 1.40 -27.83
N LYS A 25 3.51 1.81 -29.09
CA LYS A 25 4.61 1.90 -30.06
C LYS A 25 5.67 2.92 -29.62
N GLU A 26 5.23 4.07 -29.09
CA GLU A 26 6.14 5.09 -28.58
C GLU A 26 6.84 4.65 -27.28
N PHE A 27 6.13 3.97 -26.38
CA PHE A 27 6.73 3.42 -25.16
C PHE A 27 7.87 2.44 -25.48
N GLU A 28 7.67 1.48 -26.39
CA GLU A 28 8.69 0.49 -26.72
C GLU A 28 9.91 1.14 -27.39
N ARG A 29 9.69 2.13 -28.26
CA ARG A 29 10.75 2.95 -28.85
C ARG A 29 11.60 3.64 -27.77
N VAL A 30 10.96 4.33 -26.81
CA VAL A 30 11.64 5.04 -25.73
C VAL A 30 12.40 4.07 -24.82
N ARG A 31 11.79 2.93 -24.49
CA ARG A 31 12.39 1.89 -23.65
C ARG A 31 13.68 1.35 -24.27
N VAL A 32 13.68 1.05 -25.56
CA VAL A 32 14.87 0.59 -26.30
C VAL A 32 15.97 1.66 -26.31
N LEU A 33 15.62 2.93 -26.51
CA LEU A 33 16.58 4.04 -26.45
C LEU A 33 17.18 4.23 -25.04
N GLU A 34 16.38 4.07 -23.98
CA GLU A 34 16.88 4.13 -22.61
C GLU A 34 17.81 2.96 -22.26
N MET A 35 17.53 1.76 -22.77
CA MET A 35 18.39 0.57 -22.58
C MET A 35 19.75 0.71 -23.27
N LYS A 36 19.84 1.46 -24.38
CA LYS A 36 21.10 1.72 -25.11
C LYS A 36 22.02 2.75 -24.43
N LYS A 37 21.57 3.49 -23.40
CA LYS A 37 22.42 4.46 -22.69
C LYS A 37 23.43 3.73 -21.77
N LYS A 38 24.73 3.94 -22.00
CA LYS A 38 25.81 3.37 -21.15
C LYS A 38 25.68 3.86 -19.69
N PRO A 39 25.87 2.99 -18.68
CA PRO A 39 25.75 3.36 -17.28
C PRO A 39 27.01 4.11 -16.79
N LYS A 40 27.15 5.39 -17.12
CA LYS A 40 28.10 6.26 -16.42
C LYS A 40 27.47 6.73 -15.09
N ASP A 41 28.16 6.43 -13.99
CA ASP A 41 28.04 7.03 -12.65
C ASP A 41 26.74 6.83 -11.85
N ARG A 42 26.14 5.63 -11.89
CA ARG A 42 25.09 5.29 -10.90
C ARG A 42 25.71 4.84 -9.57
N LYS A 43 25.77 5.74 -8.58
CA LYS A 43 25.93 5.36 -7.16
C LYS A 43 24.94 4.22 -6.85
N LYS A 44 25.46 3.04 -6.45
CA LYS A 44 24.80 1.72 -6.36
C LYS A 44 23.53 1.61 -5.48
N LYS A 45 22.94 2.71 -4.98
CA LYS A 45 21.82 2.65 -4.02
C LYS A 45 20.41 2.50 -4.63
N ASN A 46 20.24 2.59 -5.96
CA ASN A 46 18.90 2.56 -6.60
C ASN A 46 18.77 1.59 -7.81
N LEU A 47 19.56 0.51 -7.87
CA LEU A 47 19.52 -0.44 -8.99
C LEU A 47 18.20 -1.22 -9.18
N ARG A 48 17.22 -1.09 -8.28
CA ARG A 48 15.97 -1.90 -8.31
C ARG A 48 14.90 -1.43 -9.29
N LYS A 49 15.04 -0.26 -9.92
CA LYS A 49 14.10 0.22 -10.94
C LYS A 49 14.88 0.57 -12.19
N GLY A 50 14.87 -0.35 -13.17
CA GLY A 50 15.36 -0.05 -14.51
C GLY A 50 14.70 1.23 -15.04
N PRO A 51 15.38 1.96 -15.94
CA PRO A 51 14.91 3.27 -16.42
C PRO A 51 13.46 3.21 -16.97
N GLY A 52 13.09 2.09 -17.60
CA GLY A 52 11.73 1.86 -18.11
C GLY A 52 10.61 1.83 -17.06
N GLY A 53 10.89 1.64 -15.76
CA GLY A 53 9.84 1.57 -14.74
C GLY A 53 9.17 2.90 -14.41
N ARG A 54 9.88 4.03 -14.57
CA ARG A 54 9.28 5.37 -14.44
C ARG A 54 8.49 5.71 -15.70
N VAL A 55 9.09 5.47 -16.86
CA VAL A 55 8.46 5.69 -18.17
C VAL A 55 7.17 4.87 -18.29
N ALA A 56 7.21 3.56 -17.97
CA ALA A 56 6.05 2.67 -18.01
C ALA A 56 4.87 3.21 -17.19
N ARG A 57 5.12 3.69 -15.97
CA ARG A 57 4.07 4.28 -15.14
C ARG A 57 3.47 5.54 -15.74
N THR A 58 4.28 6.40 -16.33
CA THR A 58 3.79 7.61 -17.02
C THR A 58 2.87 7.24 -18.19
N TYR A 59 3.24 6.26 -19.00
CA TYR A 59 2.43 5.82 -20.14
C TYR A 59 1.16 5.08 -19.73
N ALA A 60 1.23 4.21 -18.71
CA ALA A 60 0.05 3.58 -18.14
C ALA A 60 -0.94 4.61 -17.56
N ALA A 61 -0.42 5.63 -16.86
CA ALA A 61 -1.24 6.71 -16.31
C ALA A 61 -1.87 7.58 -17.41
N LYS A 62 -1.13 7.91 -18.47
CA LYS A 62 -1.72 8.50 -19.70
C LYS A 62 -2.82 7.61 -20.26
N ALA A 63 -2.72 6.30 -20.02
CA ALA A 63 -3.73 5.34 -20.37
C ALA A 63 -4.91 5.15 -19.42
N GLY A 64 -4.95 5.91 -18.33
CA GLY A 64 -5.97 5.74 -17.30
C GLY A 64 -5.87 4.40 -16.55
N MET A 65 -4.74 3.70 -16.68
CA MET A 65 -4.48 2.38 -16.07
C MET A 65 -3.34 2.47 -15.05
N LYS A 66 -3.28 1.52 -14.12
CA LYS A 66 -2.29 1.52 -13.03
C LYS A 66 -0.93 0.99 -13.46
N SER A 67 -0.88 0.17 -14.50
CA SER A 67 0.36 -0.43 -15.00
C SER A 67 0.35 -0.71 -16.50
N MET A 68 1.53 -0.83 -17.11
CA MET A 68 1.62 -1.21 -18.53
C MET A 68 1.12 -2.63 -18.79
N GLY A 69 1.18 -3.52 -17.79
CA GLY A 69 0.60 -4.87 -17.91
C GLY A 69 -0.90 -4.82 -18.19
N GLU A 70 -1.62 -3.92 -17.52
CA GLU A 70 -3.05 -3.68 -17.76
C GLU A 70 -3.31 -3.08 -19.15
N VAL A 71 -2.42 -2.20 -19.64
CA VAL A 71 -2.50 -1.65 -21.01
C VAL A 71 -2.37 -2.76 -22.04
N TYR A 72 -1.39 -3.66 -21.90
CA TYR A 72 -1.23 -4.80 -22.79
C TYR A 72 -2.45 -5.72 -22.77
N CYS A 73 -2.97 -6.02 -21.57
CA CYS A 73 -4.14 -6.89 -21.42
C CYS A 73 -5.39 -6.28 -22.08
N THR A 74 -5.62 -4.98 -21.87
CA THR A 74 -6.76 -4.28 -22.48
C THR A 74 -6.62 -4.19 -24.00
N ALA A 75 -5.40 -3.99 -24.51
CA ALA A 75 -5.14 -4.02 -25.95
C ALA A 75 -5.43 -5.40 -26.56
N ASP A 76 -5.03 -6.50 -25.90
CA ASP A 76 -5.38 -7.86 -26.33
C ASP A 76 -6.90 -8.09 -26.32
N MET A 77 -7.58 -7.72 -25.25
CA MET A 77 -9.04 -7.82 -25.14
C MET A 77 -9.74 -7.06 -26.28
N ASN A 78 -9.30 -5.83 -26.56
CA ASN A 78 -9.83 -5.03 -27.68
C ASN A 78 -9.56 -5.69 -29.03
N LYS A 79 -8.34 -6.20 -29.26
CA LYS A 79 -7.97 -6.92 -30.49
C LYS A 79 -8.85 -8.15 -30.71
N ARG A 80 -9.18 -8.86 -29.63
CA ARG A 80 -10.07 -10.02 -29.61
C ARG A 80 -11.55 -9.66 -29.52
N LYS A 81 -11.89 -8.36 -29.51
CA LYS A 81 -13.26 -7.83 -29.41
C LYS A 81 -14.01 -8.30 -28.15
N ILE A 82 -13.29 -8.55 -27.07
CA ILE A 82 -13.85 -8.91 -25.77
C ILE A 82 -14.34 -7.63 -25.07
N LYS A 83 -15.63 -7.58 -24.71
CA LYS A 83 -16.19 -6.46 -23.93
C LYS A 83 -15.74 -6.60 -22.47
N CYS A 84 -15.03 -5.59 -21.95
CA CYS A 84 -14.59 -5.56 -20.56
C CYS A 84 -14.88 -4.21 -19.91
N LYS A 85 -14.98 -4.20 -18.58
CA LYS A 85 -15.03 -2.98 -17.77
C LYS A 85 -13.82 -2.97 -16.84
N TYR A 86 -13.07 -1.87 -16.80
CA TYR A 86 -11.88 -1.73 -15.97
C TYR A 86 -12.25 -1.10 -14.62
N GLU A 87 -11.90 -1.76 -13.51
CA GLU A 87 -12.14 -1.30 -12.12
C GLU A 87 -13.57 -0.81 -11.82
N HIS A 88 -14.57 -1.48 -12.40
CA HIS A 88 -15.97 -1.03 -12.33
C HIS A 88 -16.68 -1.44 -11.04
N GLU A 89 -16.29 -2.55 -10.42
CA GLU A 89 -16.93 -3.08 -9.23
C GLU A 89 -15.96 -3.18 -8.06
N LYS A 90 -16.52 -3.12 -6.85
CA LYS A 90 -15.80 -3.34 -5.61
C LYS A 90 -16.53 -4.45 -4.86
N LEU A 91 -15.79 -5.44 -4.40
CA LEU A 91 -16.31 -6.53 -3.58
C LEU A 91 -15.82 -6.34 -2.16
N GLU A 92 -16.75 -6.37 -1.21
CA GLU A 92 -16.43 -6.38 0.21
C GLU A 92 -16.04 -7.81 0.63
N TYR A 93 -14.98 -7.94 1.43
CA TYR A 93 -14.54 -9.23 1.96
C TYR A 93 -13.99 -9.05 3.37
N SER A 94 -14.13 -10.08 4.19
CA SER A 94 -13.53 -10.20 5.52
C SER A 94 -12.53 -11.36 5.53
N ILE A 95 -11.50 -11.25 6.38
CA ILE A 95 -10.54 -12.32 6.63
C ILE A 95 -10.60 -12.61 8.13
N GLU A 96 -10.93 -13.85 8.49
CA GLU A 96 -10.84 -14.32 9.86
C GLU A 96 -9.40 -14.71 10.20
N SER A 97 -8.96 -14.38 11.42
CA SER A 97 -7.61 -14.65 11.88
C SER A 97 -7.59 -14.77 13.39
N THR A 98 -6.75 -15.65 13.90
CA THR A 98 -6.56 -15.85 15.34
C THR A 98 -5.40 -15.00 15.85
N TYR A 99 -5.58 -14.41 17.03
CA TYR A 99 -4.53 -13.68 17.73
C TYR A 99 -3.99 -14.50 18.90
N THR A 100 -2.69 -14.72 18.89
CA THR A 100 -1.95 -15.25 20.05
C THR A 100 -1.04 -14.12 20.56
N PRO A 101 -1.22 -13.66 21.81
CA PRO A 101 -0.32 -12.69 22.41
C PRO A 101 1.03 -13.36 22.72
N ASP A 102 2.10 -12.55 22.79
CA ASP A 102 3.43 -13.07 23.16
C ASP A 102 3.43 -13.62 24.60
N TRP A 103 2.75 -12.92 25.53
CA TRP A 103 2.49 -13.42 26.89
C TRP A 103 1.08 -13.09 27.37
N THR A 104 0.59 -13.90 28.30
CA THR A 104 -0.61 -13.63 29.10
C THR A 104 -0.22 -13.63 30.57
N LEU A 105 -0.49 -12.54 31.28
CA LEU A 105 -0.20 -12.42 32.71
C LEU A 105 -1.26 -13.12 33.56
N ALA A 106 -0.98 -13.34 34.84
CA ALA A 106 -1.89 -14.04 35.76
C ALA A 106 -3.25 -13.34 35.95
N ASN A 107 -3.33 -12.04 35.66
CA ASN A 107 -4.54 -11.21 35.71
C ASN A 107 -5.17 -11.00 34.31
N ASP A 108 -4.95 -11.91 33.36
CA ASP A 108 -5.48 -11.90 32.00
C ASP A 108 -5.02 -10.74 31.09
N VAL A 109 -4.06 -9.91 31.54
CA VAL A 109 -3.45 -8.89 30.68
C VAL A 109 -2.63 -9.56 29.58
N LEU A 110 -2.95 -9.21 28.33
CA LEU A 110 -2.24 -9.68 27.15
C LEU A 110 -1.08 -8.73 26.84
N VAL A 111 0.13 -9.27 26.72
CA VAL A 111 1.34 -8.48 26.45
C VAL A 111 1.90 -8.87 25.08
N GLU A 112 2.10 -7.87 24.22
CA GLU A 112 2.70 -8.02 22.90
C GLU A 112 4.04 -7.28 22.84
N TYR A 113 5.13 -7.97 22.51
CA TYR A 113 6.40 -7.34 22.20
C TYR A 113 6.49 -6.98 20.72
N LYS A 114 6.96 -5.75 20.43
CA LYS A 114 7.23 -5.33 19.05
C LYS A 114 8.50 -4.49 18.91
N GLY A 115 9.44 -5.02 18.13
CA GLY A 115 10.59 -4.26 17.63
C GLY A 115 10.22 -3.33 16.47
N LYS A 116 9.44 -3.83 15.49
CA LYS A 116 9.01 -3.06 14.31
C LYS A 116 7.48 -2.96 14.22
N MET A 117 6.97 -1.73 14.23
CA MET A 117 5.55 -1.45 14.03
C MET A 117 5.25 -1.19 12.56
N THR A 118 4.92 -2.26 11.83
CA THR A 118 4.48 -2.17 10.44
C THR A 118 3.02 -1.74 10.33
N ASP A 119 2.58 -1.36 9.14
CA ASP A 119 1.18 -1.04 8.82
C ASP A 119 0.27 -2.24 9.13
N GLN A 120 0.74 -3.46 8.84
CA GLN A 120 0.03 -4.71 9.11
C GLN A 120 -0.11 -4.94 10.62
N THR A 121 0.97 -4.76 11.40
CA THR A 121 0.94 -4.89 12.86
C THR A 121 -0.08 -3.94 13.49
N ARG A 122 -0.09 -2.67 13.05
CA ARG A 122 -1.04 -1.66 13.53
C ARG A 122 -2.48 -2.02 13.21
N THR A 123 -2.73 -2.44 11.97
CA THR A 123 -4.07 -2.87 11.54
C THR A 123 -4.55 -4.07 12.35
N LYS A 124 -3.67 -5.06 12.60
CA LYS A 124 -3.95 -6.23 13.44
C LYS A 124 -4.30 -5.82 14.87
N LEU A 125 -3.50 -4.99 15.53
CA LEU A 125 -3.75 -4.55 16.91
C LEU A 125 -5.07 -3.79 17.04
N LEU A 126 -5.37 -2.89 16.10
CA LEU A 126 -6.67 -2.19 16.07
C LEU A 126 -7.84 -3.15 15.87
N ALA A 127 -7.70 -4.14 15.00
CA ALA A 127 -8.72 -5.16 14.80
C ALA A 127 -8.93 -6.02 16.06
N ILE A 128 -7.85 -6.43 16.73
CA ILE A 128 -7.92 -7.19 17.99
C ILE A 128 -8.71 -6.40 19.04
N LYS A 129 -8.33 -5.13 19.26
CA LYS A 129 -9.01 -4.26 20.22
C LYS A 129 -10.49 -4.04 19.87
N ARG A 130 -10.79 -3.84 18.58
CA ARG A 130 -12.18 -3.68 18.11
C ARG A 130 -13.02 -4.94 18.32
N CYS A 131 -12.46 -6.11 18.05
CA CYS A 131 -13.17 -7.39 18.18
C CYS A 131 -13.20 -7.91 19.62
N ASN A 132 -12.35 -7.41 20.51
CA ASN A 132 -12.21 -7.87 21.90
C ASN A 132 -12.09 -6.66 22.85
N PRO A 133 -13.14 -5.83 22.98
CA PRO A 133 -13.08 -4.58 23.74
C PRO A 133 -12.76 -4.79 25.23
N ASP A 134 -13.14 -5.94 25.79
CA ASP A 134 -12.94 -6.26 27.22
C ASP A 134 -11.54 -6.83 27.52
N ARG A 135 -10.76 -7.19 26.49
CA ARG A 135 -9.42 -7.75 26.67
C ARG A 135 -8.40 -6.62 26.75
N ARG A 136 -7.65 -6.57 27.86
CA ARG A 136 -6.57 -5.60 28.06
C ARG A 136 -5.30 -6.04 27.33
N VAL A 137 -4.98 -5.34 26.24
CA VAL A 137 -3.76 -5.57 25.44
C VAL A 137 -2.75 -4.44 25.69
N CYS A 138 -1.58 -4.79 26.18
CA CYS A 138 -0.44 -3.90 26.43
C CYS A 138 0.70 -4.18 25.44
N ILE A 139 1.47 -3.15 25.08
CA ILE A 139 2.55 -3.28 24.09
C ILE A 139 3.90 -2.95 24.72
N VAL A 140 4.87 -3.86 24.59
CA VAL A 140 6.27 -3.60 24.94
C VAL A 140 7.04 -3.31 23.65
N PHE A 141 7.54 -2.09 23.50
CA PHE A 141 8.38 -1.74 22.36
C PHE A 141 9.84 -2.04 22.64
N GLU A 142 10.60 -2.50 21.64
CA GLU A 142 12.06 -2.49 21.71
C GLU A 142 12.59 -1.05 21.89
N ARG A 143 12.02 -0.13 21.10
CA ARG A 143 12.30 1.30 21.17
C ARG A 143 11.05 2.08 20.77
N ALA A 144 10.37 2.65 21.74
CA ALA A 144 9.12 3.37 21.57
C ALA A 144 9.30 4.67 20.77
N THR A 145 10.50 5.26 20.81
CA THR A 145 10.84 6.47 20.05
C THR A 145 10.99 6.26 18.55
N ASN A 146 10.97 5.02 18.05
CA ASN A 146 11.04 4.73 16.62
C ASN A 146 9.84 5.32 15.86
N LYS A 147 10.08 5.81 14.63
CA LYS A 147 9.03 6.35 13.76
C LYS A 147 8.33 5.23 12.99
N LEU A 148 7.02 5.35 12.79
CA LEU A 148 6.21 4.44 11.95
C LEU A 148 6.64 4.41 10.49
N SER A 149 7.19 5.51 9.98
CA SER A 149 7.68 5.64 8.62
C SER A 149 8.81 6.66 8.53
N SER A 150 9.49 6.70 7.40
CA SER A 150 10.54 7.68 7.12
C SER A 150 10.02 9.09 6.81
N ARG A 151 8.69 9.32 6.90
CA ARG A 151 8.11 10.65 6.61
C ARG A 151 8.44 11.64 7.73
N PRO A 152 8.65 12.94 7.42
CA PRO A 152 9.01 13.94 8.42
C PRO A 152 8.06 13.97 9.62
N ASN A 153 6.75 14.02 9.35
CA ASN A 153 5.66 14.11 10.34
C ASN A 153 5.12 12.73 10.76
N SER A 154 5.94 11.68 10.65
CA SER A 154 5.54 10.35 11.11
C SER A 154 5.51 10.30 12.63
N TRP A 155 4.39 9.83 13.20
CA TRP A 155 4.33 9.49 14.62
C TRP A 155 5.38 8.45 15.00
N ARG A 156 5.77 8.52 16.26
CA ARG A 156 6.53 7.51 16.98
C ARG A 156 5.60 6.40 17.46
N TYR A 157 6.18 5.28 17.90
CA TYR A 157 5.39 4.12 18.29
C TYR A 157 4.56 4.41 19.55
N TRP A 158 5.13 5.11 20.53
CA TRP A 158 4.39 5.52 21.72
C TRP A 158 3.23 6.48 21.41
N GLU A 159 3.45 7.49 20.55
CA GLU A 159 2.41 8.44 20.13
C GLU A 159 1.23 7.70 19.49
N TRP A 160 1.53 6.68 18.69
CA TRP A 160 0.51 5.84 18.07
C TRP A 160 -0.22 4.99 19.12
N ALA A 161 0.49 4.39 20.07
CA ALA A 161 -0.12 3.58 21.12
C ALA A 161 -1.09 4.41 21.97
N GLU A 162 -0.65 5.56 22.46
CA GLU A 162 -1.46 6.49 23.27
C GLU A 162 -2.70 6.96 22.52
N LYS A 163 -2.53 7.41 21.28
CA LYS A 163 -3.65 7.88 20.46
C LYS A 163 -4.71 6.80 20.21
N ASN A 164 -4.31 5.53 20.16
CA ASN A 164 -5.22 4.41 19.95
C ASN A 164 -5.61 3.72 21.28
N GLY A 165 -5.23 4.29 22.42
CA GLY A 165 -5.56 3.81 23.76
C GLY A 165 -4.95 2.44 24.09
N PHE A 166 -3.70 2.19 23.67
CA PHE A 166 -2.91 1.06 24.12
C PHE A 166 -1.96 1.50 25.22
N GLU A 167 -1.97 0.78 26.34
CA GLU A 167 -0.90 0.91 27.32
C GLU A 167 0.40 0.36 26.74
N TRP A 168 1.51 1.03 27.05
CA TRP A 168 2.79 0.66 26.50
C TRP A 168 3.95 0.85 27.49
N SER A 169 5.07 0.20 27.17
CA SER A 169 6.36 0.36 27.84
C SER A 169 7.51 0.18 26.83
N GLU A 170 8.73 0.51 27.23
CA GLU A 170 9.93 0.29 26.44
C GLU A 170 10.81 -0.76 27.12
N SER A 171 11.26 -1.76 26.35
CA SER A 171 12.14 -2.88 26.73
C SER A 171 11.67 -3.84 27.81
N VAL A 172 10.81 -3.42 28.75
CA VAL A 172 10.42 -4.21 29.93
C VAL A 172 8.92 -4.17 30.17
N VAL A 173 8.38 -5.25 30.73
CA VAL A 173 6.99 -5.30 31.23
C VAL A 173 6.89 -4.46 32.50
N LYS A 174 5.92 -3.55 32.55
CA LYS A 174 5.68 -2.68 33.72
C LYS A 174 5.17 -3.49 34.91
N LYS A 175 5.70 -3.23 36.10
CA LYS A 175 5.26 -3.90 37.34
C LYS A 175 3.78 -3.65 37.63
N GLU A 176 3.26 -2.50 37.20
CA GLU A 176 1.87 -2.11 37.38
C GLU A 176 0.91 -2.98 36.55
N TRP A 177 1.38 -3.65 35.51
CA TRP A 177 0.57 -4.57 34.72
C TRP A 177 0.41 -5.94 35.38
N CYS A 178 1.31 -6.31 36.29
CA CYS A 178 1.34 -7.62 36.94
C CYS A 178 0.53 -7.69 38.24
N LYS A 179 -0.17 -6.61 38.60
CA LYS A 179 -0.95 -6.51 39.85
C LYS A 179 -2.37 -7.02 39.68
#